data_AF-A0A9P6LTV6-F1
#
_entry.id   AF-A0A9P6LTV6-F1
#
_cell.length_a   1.000
_cell.length_b   1.000
_cell.length_c   1.000
_cell.angle_alpha   90.00
_cell.angle_beta   90.00
_cell.angle_gamma   90.00
#
_symmetry.space_group_name_H-M   'P 1'
#
loop_
_entity.id
_entity.type
_entity.pdbx_description
1 polymer ?
#
loop_
_entity_poly.entity_id
_entity_poly.type
_entity_poly.pdbx_seq_one_letter_code
_entity_poly.pdbx_strand_id
1 'polypeptide(L)'
;MANLMLFCLVERDPTSKAFEVKIPKTCTVSNLRDKIKERIPKFKDIAAHEFTLWRVSIPVVAANKHKPIVLNEIDSATELDPTDDLSDVFEGKPPKKTIHIIVQPPSATQNDPEIAMLRKQLSELRSTSISKQKGWRNLTVSLDSPAKNFSSYTWKDIVSLYEVGDIPELLPTFHIQPKPLTTKDEIEVLEHIVKDCTFKNEAYVFGSGASEATKSTIVDAFMVGAMQFYKSEMVLAQQHQMSGQRGHGPVDFAVIDRKFQTQVLGVTEVKKDDHIQGLAQNMVQLDVAVHHKKRKRAEETDEDIDERAPVSFKSFGIVTDSFKWVIVECTSENDTVTFRTKEALGLLPLKDGVKALREGCKVLFGYILALYELMKNENMNRSSRTMSRSPSIKRFAGSSTRI
;
A
#
# COMPACT_ATOMS: atom_id res chain seq x y z
N MET A 1 9.66 19.36 55.72
CA MET A 1 8.97 19.35 54.41
C MET A 1 8.84 17.91 53.95
N ALA A 2 7.67 17.51 53.42
CA ALA A 2 7.48 16.15 52.92
C ALA A 2 8.18 15.99 51.56
N ASN A 3 9.02 14.96 51.41
CA ASN A 3 9.68 14.64 50.15
C ASN A 3 8.95 13.50 49.44
N LEU A 4 8.84 13.61 48.13
CA LEU A 4 8.45 12.53 47.23
C LEU A 4 9.70 11.73 46.85
N MET A 5 9.53 10.41 46.76
CA MET A 5 10.51 9.51 46.15
C MET A 5 9.86 8.92 44.91
N LEU A 6 10.32 9.36 43.75
CA LEU A 6 9.79 8.97 42.46
C LEU A 6 10.80 8.08 41.74
N PHE A 7 10.29 7.03 41.10
CA PHE A 7 11.09 6.20 40.20
C PHE A 7 10.81 6.62 38.77
N CYS A 8 11.86 7.05 38.08
CA CYS A 8 11.83 7.55 36.72
C CYS A 8 12.48 6.53 35.78
N LEU A 9 12.00 6.47 34.54
CA LEU A 9 12.57 5.63 33.50
C LEU A 9 12.54 6.39 32.18
N VAL A 10 13.60 6.28 31.38
CA VAL A 10 13.62 6.84 30.02
C VAL A 10 12.78 5.94 29.11
N GLU A 11 12.00 6.53 28.21
CA GLU A 11 11.20 5.75 27.26
C GLU A 11 12.07 4.73 26.49
N ARG A 12 11.54 3.53 26.29
CA ARG A 12 12.19 2.37 25.64
C ARG A 12 13.38 1.76 26.40
N ASP A 13 13.71 2.25 27.58
CA ASP A 13 14.63 1.53 28.47
C ASP A 13 13.89 0.39 29.21
N PRO A 14 14.58 -0.71 29.56
CA PRO A 14 14.02 -1.76 30.41
C PRO A 14 13.85 -1.26 31.85
N THR A 15 12.84 -1.77 32.57
CA THR A 15 12.56 -1.37 33.97
C THR A 15 13.75 -1.52 34.92
N SER A 16 14.71 -2.40 34.62
CA SER A 16 15.97 -2.53 35.36
C SER A 16 16.85 -1.27 35.36
N LYS A 17 16.64 -0.32 34.45
CA LYS A 17 17.35 0.97 34.39
C LYS A 17 16.63 2.12 35.11
N ALA A 18 15.50 1.85 35.77
CA ALA A 18 14.80 2.86 36.52
C ALA A 18 15.69 3.46 37.62
N PHE A 19 15.56 4.76 37.84
CA PHE A 19 16.37 5.50 38.81
C PHE A 19 15.49 6.33 39.74
N GLU A 20 15.99 6.54 40.95
CA GLU A 20 15.27 7.26 42.00
C GLU A 20 15.58 8.76 41.98
N VAL A 21 14.53 9.57 42.09
CA VAL A 21 14.60 11.02 42.30
C VAL A 21 13.88 11.36 43.60
N LYS A 22 14.59 12.11 44.47
CA LYS A 22 14.03 12.67 45.71
C LYS A 22 13.81 14.17 45.52
N ILE A 23 12.60 14.64 45.78
CA ILE A 23 12.23 16.04 45.59
C ILE A 23 11.18 16.47 46.63
N PRO A 24 11.21 17.71 47.16
CA PRO A 24 10.15 18.23 48.01
C PRO A 24 8.80 18.25 47.31
N LYS A 25 7.72 17.92 48.03
CA LYS A 25 6.34 17.94 47.51
C LYS A 25 5.86 19.37 47.14
N THR A 26 6.52 20.40 47.66
CA THR A 26 6.23 21.83 47.40
C THR A 26 6.90 22.37 46.13
N CYS A 27 7.63 21.53 45.40
CA CYS A 27 8.27 21.92 44.15
C CYS A 27 7.32 21.70 42.96
N THR A 28 7.63 22.33 41.83
CA THR A 28 6.89 22.14 40.58
C THR A 28 7.47 20.99 39.76
N VAL A 29 6.74 20.58 38.72
CA VAL A 29 7.24 19.66 37.69
C VAL A 29 8.48 20.22 36.98
N SER A 30 8.60 21.53 36.81
CA SER A 30 9.83 22.17 36.29
C SER A 30 11.06 21.83 37.16
N ASN A 31 10.94 21.92 38.48
CA ASN A 31 12.03 21.54 39.38
C ASN A 31 12.34 20.03 39.33
N LEU A 32 11.32 19.18 39.14
CA LEU A 32 11.50 17.74 38.94
C LEU A 32 12.27 17.46 37.66
N ARG A 33 12.00 18.22 36.60
CA ARG A 33 12.66 18.11 35.30
C ARG A 33 14.16 18.36 35.40
N ASP A 34 14.57 19.40 36.12
CA ASP A 34 15.98 19.69 36.38
C ASP A 34 16.67 18.56 37.15
N LYS A 35 16.00 18.03 38.19
CA LYS A 35 16.52 16.91 38.99
C LYS A 35 16.65 15.62 38.18
N ILE A 36 15.75 15.36 37.24
CA ILE A 36 15.82 14.20 36.33
C ILE A 36 16.99 14.37 35.36
N LYS A 37 17.18 15.57 34.80
CA LYS A 37 18.29 15.87 33.89
C LYS A 37 19.66 15.57 34.50
N GLU A 38 19.86 15.92 35.77
CA GLU A 38 21.10 15.61 36.52
C GLU A 38 21.42 14.10 36.57
N ARG A 39 20.42 13.23 36.42
CA ARG A 39 20.55 11.77 36.53
C ARG A 39 20.73 11.04 35.21
N ILE A 40 20.49 11.70 34.08
CA ILE A 40 20.54 11.08 32.74
C ILE A 40 21.76 11.64 31.99
N PRO A 41 22.87 10.89 31.88
CA PRO A 41 24.09 11.39 31.22
C PRO A 41 23.86 11.85 29.77
N LYS A 42 22.92 11.21 29.05
CA LYS A 42 22.55 11.56 27.67
C LYS A 42 21.85 12.92 27.56
N PHE A 43 21.32 13.45 28.64
CA PHE A 43 20.57 14.71 28.64
C PHE A 43 21.44 15.89 29.11
N LYS A 44 22.76 15.69 29.26
CA LYS A 44 23.70 16.74 29.68
C LYS A 44 23.61 17.98 28.80
N ASP A 45 23.49 17.78 27.49
CA ASP A 45 23.47 18.83 26.46
C ASP A 45 22.05 19.17 25.96
N ILE A 46 21.01 18.51 26.49
CA ILE A 46 19.60 18.73 26.12
C ILE A 46 19.01 19.77 27.07
N ALA A 47 18.38 20.84 26.56
CA ALA A 47 17.71 21.79 27.45
C ALA A 47 16.54 21.12 28.19
N ALA A 48 16.28 21.50 29.45
CA ALA A 48 15.25 20.82 30.25
C ALA A 48 13.89 20.79 29.52
N HIS A 49 13.52 21.88 28.85
CA HIS A 49 12.26 21.99 28.12
C HIS A 49 12.14 21.10 26.87
N GLU A 50 13.21 20.47 26.41
CA GLU A 50 13.22 19.65 25.18
C GLU A 50 12.72 18.21 25.40
N PHE A 51 12.63 17.72 26.64
CA PHE A 51 12.06 16.40 26.93
C PHE A 51 10.75 16.52 27.72
N THR A 52 9.86 15.54 27.51
CA THR A 52 8.52 15.51 28.09
C THR A 52 8.46 14.51 29.24
N LEU A 53 7.75 14.88 30.31
CA LEU A 53 7.53 14.01 31.47
C LEU A 53 6.10 13.48 31.47
N TRP A 54 5.96 12.18 31.65
CA TRP A 54 4.66 11.50 31.70
C TRP A 54 4.49 10.83 33.05
N ARG A 55 3.41 11.14 33.77
CA ARG A 55 2.97 10.41 34.95
C ARG A 55 2.41 9.06 34.53
N VAL A 56 2.87 8.01 35.19
CA VAL A 56 2.43 6.64 34.98
C VAL A 56 2.34 5.89 36.31
N SER A 57 1.75 4.69 36.29
CA SER A 57 1.75 3.77 37.44
C SER A 57 2.03 2.34 36.96
N ILE A 58 3.31 2.00 36.80
CA ILE A 58 3.73 0.70 36.23
C ILE A 58 4.41 -0.15 37.32
N PRO A 59 3.76 -1.20 37.85
CA PRO A 59 4.38 -2.10 38.81
C PRO A 59 5.56 -2.86 38.18
N VAL A 60 6.70 -2.88 38.88
CA VAL A 60 7.88 -3.65 38.48
C VAL A 60 7.76 -5.06 39.05
N VAL A 61 7.52 -6.04 38.17
CA VAL A 61 7.36 -7.46 38.47
C VAL A 61 8.37 -8.30 37.70
N ALA A 62 8.55 -9.57 38.07
CA ALA A 62 9.49 -10.45 37.37
C ALA A 62 9.22 -10.55 35.85
N ALA A 63 7.95 -10.48 35.44
CA ALA A 63 7.52 -10.60 34.05
C ALA A 63 7.89 -9.40 33.14
N ASN A 64 8.13 -8.21 33.71
CA ASN A 64 8.45 -7.00 32.93
C ASN A 64 9.85 -6.41 33.25
N LYS A 65 10.66 -7.13 34.04
CA LYS A 65 11.98 -6.70 34.51
C LYS A 65 12.97 -6.34 33.37
N HIS A 66 12.83 -7.01 32.22
CA HIS A 66 13.71 -6.84 31.06
C HIS A 66 13.00 -6.29 29.83
N LYS A 67 11.70 -5.99 29.93
CA LYS A 67 10.93 -5.48 28.81
C LYS A 67 11.12 -3.97 28.70
N PRO A 68 11.52 -3.43 27.53
CA PRO A 68 11.41 -2.02 27.21
C PRO A 68 9.97 -1.55 27.42
N ILE A 69 9.80 -0.35 27.99
CA ILE A 69 8.47 0.26 28.11
C ILE A 69 8.32 1.29 26.99
N VAL A 70 7.30 1.10 26.16
CA VAL A 70 6.92 2.04 25.09
C VAL A 70 5.74 2.87 25.57
N LEU A 71 5.81 4.19 25.43
CA LEU A 71 4.79 5.10 25.99
C LEU A 71 3.39 4.81 25.42
N ASN A 72 3.30 4.51 24.12
CA ASN A 72 2.06 4.22 23.41
C ASN A 72 1.32 2.95 23.87
N GLU A 73 1.98 2.10 24.67
CA GLU A 73 1.38 0.87 25.22
C GLU A 73 0.80 1.08 26.63
N ILE A 74 0.81 2.31 27.14
CA ILE A 74 0.34 2.65 28.49
C ILE A 74 -0.96 3.45 28.42
N ASP A 75 -2.08 2.79 28.70
CA ASP A 75 -3.42 3.40 28.64
C ASP A 75 -3.67 4.53 29.67
N SER A 76 -2.78 4.68 30.67
CA SER A 76 -2.93 5.62 31.79
C SER A 76 -1.79 6.64 31.91
N ALA A 77 -1.02 6.85 30.83
CA ALA A 77 0.01 7.89 30.81
C ALA A 77 -0.62 9.29 30.72
N THR A 78 -0.22 10.20 31.61
CA THR A 78 -0.68 11.59 31.62
C THR A 78 0.53 12.51 31.48
N GLU A 79 0.53 13.38 30.48
CA GLU A 79 1.57 14.40 30.32
C GLU A 79 1.55 15.38 31.51
N LEU A 80 2.74 15.77 31.98
CA LEU A 80 2.90 16.71 33.09
C LEU A 80 3.36 18.08 32.60
N ASP A 81 2.62 19.12 32.98
CA ASP A 81 2.95 20.49 32.63
C ASP A 81 4.05 21.03 33.57
N PRO A 82 5.06 21.78 33.08
CA PRO A 82 6.07 22.41 33.94
C PRO A 82 5.51 23.24 35.11
N THR A 83 4.30 23.78 34.96
CA THR A 83 3.62 24.62 35.93
C THR A 83 2.88 23.84 37.02
N ASP A 84 2.70 22.53 36.84
CA ASP A 84 2.00 21.70 37.82
C ASP A 84 2.78 21.60 39.14
N ASP A 85 2.07 21.75 40.25
CA ASP A 85 2.59 21.49 41.58
C ASP A 85 2.66 19.98 41.83
N LEU A 86 3.81 19.49 42.32
CA LEU A 86 3.96 18.05 42.62
C LEU A 86 3.01 17.59 43.71
N SER A 87 2.47 18.51 44.52
CA SER A 87 1.46 18.20 45.52
C SER A 87 0.15 17.68 44.92
N ASP A 88 -0.17 18.21 43.74
CA ASP A 88 -1.45 18.02 43.07
C ASP A 88 -1.32 16.83 42.11
N VAL A 89 -0.17 16.70 41.45
CA VAL A 89 0.17 15.52 40.64
C VAL A 89 0.23 14.25 41.49
N PHE A 90 0.72 14.36 42.74
CA PHE A 90 0.86 13.25 43.68
C PHE A 90 0.14 13.53 45.01
N GLU A 91 -1.18 13.46 44.98
CA GLU A 91 -2.06 13.69 46.13
C GLU A 91 -1.68 12.82 47.35
N GLY A 92 -1.20 11.58 47.12
CA GLY A 92 -0.77 10.63 48.15
C GLY A 92 0.71 10.21 48.07
N LYS A 93 1.10 9.23 48.89
CA LYS A 93 2.44 8.63 48.82
C LYS A 93 2.54 7.73 47.59
N PRO A 94 3.52 7.94 46.69
CA PRO A 94 3.67 7.11 45.50
C PRO A 94 3.84 5.61 45.86
N PRO A 95 3.20 4.68 45.11
CA PRO A 95 3.28 3.25 45.39
C PRO A 95 4.73 2.71 45.36
N LYS A 96 5.03 1.73 46.23
CA LYS A 96 6.34 1.07 46.22
C LYS A 96 6.45 0.13 45.01
N LYS A 97 7.69 -0.06 44.52
CA LYS A 97 8.01 -0.97 43.39
C LYS A 97 7.27 -0.61 42.10
N THR A 98 7.07 0.67 41.86
CA THR A 98 6.31 1.20 40.71
C THR A 98 7.15 2.25 40.00
N ILE A 99 7.13 2.28 38.67
CA ILE A 99 7.61 3.41 37.87
C ILE A 99 6.54 4.49 37.88
N HIS A 100 6.94 5.71 38.22
CA HIS A 100 6.04 6.83 38.43
C HIS A 100 6.11 7.85 37.30
N ILE A 101 7.27 7.97 36.65
CA ILE A 101 7.54 8.92 35.58
C ILE A 101 8.21 8.21 34.41
N ILE A 102 7.67 8.41 33.20
CA ILE A 102 8.38 8.14 31.94
C ILE A 102 8.95 9.45 31.43
N VAL A 103 10.24 9.43 31.10
CA VAL A 103 10.97 10.54 30.48
C VAL A 103 11.01 10.26 28.99
N GLN A 104 10.18 10.96 28.22
CA GLN A 104 10.20 10.90 26.77
C GLN A 104 11.29 11.85 26.27
N PRO A 105 12.34 11.35 25.59
CA PRO A 105 13.35 12.21 25.00
C PRO A 105 12.73 13.19 23.99
N PRO A 106 13.40 14.31 23.64
CA PRO A 106 13.01 15.10 22.49
C PRO A 106 12.81 14.16 21.30
N SER A 107 11.62 14.17 20.71
CA SER A 107 11.44 13.59 19.38
C SER A 107 12.47 14.26 18.51
N ALA A 108 13.38 13.49 17.90
CA ALA A 108 14.47 14.02 17.10
C ALA A 108 13.90 14.95 16.01
N THR A 109 13.85 16.24 16.33
CA THR A 109 13.77 17.32 15.35
C THR A 109 14.92 17.10 14.40
N GLN A 110 14.73 17.51 13.15
CA GLN A 110 15.50 17.11 11.98
C GLN A 110 17.03 17.41 12.00
N ASN A 111 17.60 17.80 13.14
CA ASN A 111 18.92 18.43 13.29
C ASN A 111 19.93 17.68 14.16
N ASP A 112 19.67 16.46 14.62
CA ASP A 112 20.73 15.63 15.22
C ASP A 112 21.80 15.35 14.14
N PRO A 113 23.08 15.77 14.31
CA PRO A 113 24.11 15.60 13.30
C PRO A 113 24.37 14.15 12.93
N GLU A 114 24.18 13.21 13.86
CA GLU A 114 24.36 11.78 13.62
C GLU A 114 23.18 11.21 12.84
N ILE A 115 21.95 11.62 13.15
CA ILE A 115 20.76 11.23 12.36
C ILE A 115 20.73 11.97 11.00
N ALA A 116 21.20 13.21 10.93
CA ALA A 116 21.36 13.96 9.70
C ALA A 116 22.47 13.36 8.85
N MET A 117 23.57 12.90 9.45
CA MET A 117 24.64 12.14 8.80
C MET A 117 24.13 10.78 8.34
N LEU A 118 23.34 10.05 9.14
CA LEU A 118 22.74 8.79 8.74
C LEU A 118 21.68 8.98 7.64
N ARG A 119 20.88 10.05 7.69
CA ARG A 119 19.93 10.41 6.62
C ARG A 119 20.66 10.89 5.37
N LYS A 120 21.75 11.62 5.53
CA LYS A 120 22.62 12.05 4.43
C LYS A 120 23.32 10.85 3.83
N GLN A 121 23.90 9.95 4.60
CA GLN A 121 24.46 8.67 4.17
C GLN A 121 23.40 7.79 3.52
N LEU A 122 22.17 7.76 4.05
CA LEU A 122 21.06 7.03 3.45
C LEU A 122 20.60 7.69 2.14
N SER A 123 20.61 9.01 2.06
CA SER A 123 20.32 9.77 0.83
C SER A 123 21.43 9.63 -0.20
N GLU A 124 22.69 9.59 0.25
CA GLU A 124 23.88 9.36 -0.55
C GLU A 124 23.92 7.92 -1.02
N LEU A 125 23.52 6.93 -0.21
CA LEU A 125 23.32 5.53 -0.63
C LEU A 125 22.14 5.37 -1.59
N ARG A 126 21.11 6.23 -1.48
CA ARG A 126 19.99 6.28 -2.43
C ARG A 126 20.35 7.01 -3.73
N SER A 127 21.27 7.98 -3.69
CA SER A 127 21.69 8.79 -4.84
C SER A 127 22.99 8.31 -5.50
N THR A 128 23.81 7.53 -4.80
CA THR A 128 24.91 6.77 -5.41
C THR A 128 24.29 5.59 -6.14
N SER A 129 24.01 5.83 -7.41
CA SER A 129 24.25 4.83 -8.44
C SER A 129 25.54 4.10 -8.09
N ILE A 130 25.44 2.82 -7.75
CA ILE A 130 26.59 1.93 -7.57
C ILE A 130 27.56 2.23 -8.71
N SER A 131 28.73 2.81 -8.39
CA SER A 131 29.80 2.90 -9.35
C SER A 131 30.15 1.46 -9.72
N LYS A 132 29.87 1.10 -10.96
CA LYS A 132 30.08 -0.23 -11.52
C LYS A 132 31.56 -0.59 -11.34
N GLN A 133 31.91 -1.31 -10.27
CA GLN A 133 33.15 -2.04 -10.23
C GLN A 133 32.97 -3.23 -11.19
N LYS A 134 33.79 -3.23 -12.23
CA LYS A 134 33.77 -4.15 -13.37
C LYS A 134 33.81 -5.61 -12.87
N GLY A 135 32.66 -6.25 -12.71
CA GLY A 135 32.58 -7.66 -12.31
C GLY A 135 31.33 -8.09 -11.56
N TRP A 136 30.60 -7.21 -10.87
CA TRP A 136 29.39 -7.63 -10.14
C TRP A 136 28.12 -7.39 -10.95
N ARG A 137 27.40 -8.47 -11.29
CA ARG A 137 26.03 -8.41 -11.81
C ARG A 137 25.12 -8.05 -10.64
N ASN A 138 24.57 -6.84 -10.69
CA ASN A 138 23.49 -6.22 -9.89
C ASN A 138 23.00 -7.00 -8.65
N LEU A 139 23.34 -6.53 -7.45
CA LEU A 139 22.60 -6.86 -6.22
C LEU A 139 21.57 -5.77 -5.95
N THR A 140 20.33 -5.99 -6.37
CA THR A 140 19.20 -5.12 -6.01
C THR A 140 18.64 -5.57 -4.66
N VAL A 141 18.98 -4.88 -3.58
CA VAL A 141 18.32 -5.08 -2.27
C VAL A 141 17.09 -4.16 -2.23
N SER A 142 15.95 -4.69 -2.66
CA SER A 142 14.64 -4.07 -2.38
C SER A 142 14.23 -4.47 -0.97
N LEU A 143 14.18 -3.53 -0.03
CA LEU A 143 13.55 -3.74 1.27
C LEU A 143 12.02 -3.67 1.09
N ASP A 144 11.47 -4.63 0.33
CA ASP A 144 10.04 -4.87 0.19
C ASP A 144 9.53 -5.57 1.45
N SER A 145 9.47 -4.85 2.57
CA SER A 145 8.48 -5.19 3.60
C SER A 145 7.22 -4.41 3.25
N PRO A 146 6.20 -5.04 2.63
CA PRO A 146 4.96 -4.34 2.32
C PRO A 146 4.31 -3.90 3.63
N ALA A 147 4.22 -2.60 3.87
CA ALA A 147 3.85 -2.08 5.19
C ALA A 147 2.38 -2.34 5.57
N LYS A 148 1.51 -2.61 4.58
CA LYS A 148 0.05 -2.59 4.76
C LYS A 148 -0.67 -3.63 3.88
N ASN A 149 -1.67 -4.32 4.42
CA ASN A 149 -2.51 -5.23 3.64
C ASN A 149 -3.44 -4.42 2.72
N PHE A 150 -3.67 -4.87 1.48
CA PHE A 150 -4.55 -4.19 0.53
C PHE A 150 -5.94 -3.89 1.11
N SER A 151 -6.52 -4.82 1.88
CA SER A 151 -7.87 -4.65 2.46
C SER A 151 -7.96 -3.60 3.57
N SER A 152 -6.83 -3.10 4.06
CA SER A 152 -6.80 -2.07 5.09
C SER A 152 -6.70 -0.65 4.53
N TYR A 153 -6.65 -0.49 3.21
CA TYR A 153 -6.65 0.82 2.57
C TYR A 153 -8.03 1.46 2.63
N THR A 154 -8.06 2.71 3.07
CA THR A 154 -9.23 3.57 3.13
C THR A 154 -9.11 4.68 2.09
N TRP A 155 -10.21 5.35 1.76
CA TRP A 155 -10.16 6.49 0.85
C TRP A 155 -9.23 7.62 1.34
N LYS A 156 -9.16 7.85 2.65
CA LYS A 156 -8.23 8.84 3.24
C LYS A 156 -6.77 8.51 2.93
N ASP A 157 -6.41 7.22 2.94
CA ASP A 157 -5.08 6.80 2.54
C ASP A 157 -4.82 7.14 1.06
N ILE A 158 -5.82 6.94 0.19
CA ILE A 158 -5.71 7.21 -1.26
C ILE A 158 -5.53 8.70 -1.54
N VAL A 159 -6.33 9.56 -0.89
CA VAL A 159 -6.19 11.02 -0.96
C VAL A 159 -4.75 11.42 -0.59
N SER A 160 -4.23 10.88 0.51
CA SER A 160 -2.86 11.18 0.95
C SER A 160 -1.77 10.61 0.03
N LEU A 161 -2.01 9.46 -0.60
CA LEU A 161 -0.98 8.74 -1.38
C LEU A 161 -0.89 9.16 -2.84
N TYR A 162 -1.98 9.66 -3.40
CA TYR A 162 -2.12 9.96 -4.82
C TYR A 162 -2.63 11.38 -5.08
N GLU A 163 -2.84 12.18 -4.03
CA GLU A 163 -3.29 13.57 -4.11
C GLU A 163 -4.58 13.72 -4.92
N VAL A 164 -5.45 12.70 -4.85
CA VAL A 164 -6.79 12.73 -5.45
C VAL A 164 -7.76 13.53 -4.56
N GLY A 165 -8.85 14.02 -5.14
CA GLY A 165 -9.87 14.74 -4.37
C GLY A 165 -10.58 13.87 -3.33
N ASP A 166 -11.16 14.51 -2.31
CA ASP A 166 -11.84 13.83 -1.19
C ASP A 166 -13.11 13.06 -1.60
N ILE A 167 -13.66 13.34 -2.79
CA ILE A 167 -14.90 12.73 -3.29
C ILE A 167 -14.54 11.70 -4.39
N PRO A 168 -14.66 10.39 -4.13
CA PRO A 168 -14.31 9.33 -5.09
C PRO A 168 -15.02 9.45 -6.44
N GLU A 169 -16.28 9.88 -6.44
CA GLU A 169 -17.10 10.04 -7.64
C GLU A 169 -16.62 11.19 -8.55
N LEU A 170 -15.74 12.07 -8.07
CA LEU A 170 -15.14 13.16 -8.85
C LEU A 170 -13.82 12.76 -9.52
N LEU A 171 -13.40 11.50 -9.44
CA LEU A 171 -12.28 11.00 -10.23
C LEU A 171 -12.51 11.26 -11.73
N PRO A 172 -11.46 11.58 -12.51
CA PRO A 172 -11.61 11.87 -13.92
C PRO A 172 -12.21 10.68 -14.69
N THR A 173 -13.03 10.97 -15.71
CA THR A 173 -13.69 9.92 -16.49
C THR A 173 -12.72 9.10 -17.32
N PHE A 174 -12.81 7.77 -17.18
CA PHE A 174 -12.16 6.84 -18.10
C PHE A 174 -13.00 6.68 -19.38
N HIS A 175 -12.40 7.04 -20.51
CA HIS A 175 -13.09 7.03 -21.80
C HIS A 175 -12.95 5.66 -22.47
N ILE A 176 -13.82 4.74 -22.09
CA ILE A 176 -13.98 3.41 -22.69
C ILE A 176 -15.42 3.24 -23.18
N GLN A 177 -15.58 2.51 -24.28
CA GLN A 177 -16.88 2.16 -24.86
C GLN A 177 -17.04 0.64 -24.90
N PRO A 178 -18.26 0.11 -24.76
CA PRO A 178 -18.48 -1.32 -24.84
C PRO A 178 -18.20 -1.78 -26.27
N LYS A 179 -17.43 -2.87 -26.41
CA LYS A 179 -17.22 -3.52 -27.71
C LYS A 179 -18.57 -4.05 -28.23
N PRO A 180 -18.99 -3.67 -29.44
CA PRO A 180 -20.13 -4.32 -30.08
C PRO A 180 -19.84 -5.81 -30.28
N LEU A 181 -20.77 -6.68 -29.88
CA LEU A 181 -20.67 -8.12 -30.14
C LEU A 181 -21.11 -8.37 -31.58
N THR A 182 -20.18 -8.80 -32.43
CA THR A 182 -20.41 -8.94 -33.88
C THR A 182 -20.24 -10.37 -34.36
N THR A 183 -19.54 -11.21 -33.60
CA THR A 183 -19.30 -12.60 -33.97
C THR A 183 -20.33 -13.55 -33.34
N LYS A 184 -20.54 -14.70 -33.98
CA LYS A 184 -21.41 -15.77 -33.46
C LYS A 184 -20.92 -16.26 -32.10
N ASP A 185 -19.61 -16.48 -31.97
CA ASP A 185 -18.99 -16.98 -30.73
C ASP A 185 -19.16 -16.00 -29.56
N GLU A 186 -19.03 -14.68 -29.79
CA GLU A 186 -19.30 -13.66 -28.77
C GLU A 186 -20.76 -13.69 -28.29
N ILE A 187 -21.69 -13.87 -29.22
CA ILE A 187 -23.12 -13.99 -28.90
C ILE A 187 -23.39 -15.28 -28.13
N GLU A 188 -22.81 -16.41 -28.54
CA GLU A 188 -22.95 -17.69 -27.84
C GLU A 188 -22.40 -17.63 -26.40
N VAL A 189 -21.23 -17.01 -26.21
CA VAL A 189 -20.67 -16.79 -24.87
C VAL A 189 -21.54 -15.86 -24.04
N LEU A 190 -22.11 -14.80 -24.63
CA LEU A 190 -23.08 -13.95 -23.94
C LEU A 190 -24.29 -14.76 -23.47
N GLU A 191 -24.88 -15.60 -24.32
CA GLU A 191 -26.03 -16.43 -23.92
C GLU A 191 -25.67 -17.40 -22.79
N HIS A 192 -24.44 -17.95 -22.78
CA HIS A 192 -23.95 -18.75 -21.66
C HIS A 192 -23.85 -17.93 -20.37
N ILE A 193 -23.30 -16.71 -20.42
CA ILE A 193 -23.21 -15.83 -19.25
C ILE A 193 -24.61 -15.52 -18.71
N VAL A 194 -25.56 -15.17 -19.58
CA VAL A 194 -26.94 -14.84 -19.20
C VAL A 194 -27.62 -16.05 -18.54
N LYS A 195 -27.46 -17.23 -19.12
CA LYS A 195 -28.01 -18.48 -18.57
C LYS A 195 -27.41 -18.80 -17.20
N ASP A 196 -26.09 -18.70 -17.06
CA ASP A 196 -25.39 -18.97 -15.81
C ASP A 196 -25.77 -17.97 -14.71
N CYS A 197 -25.85 -16.67 -15.04
CA CYS A 197 -26.33 -15.64 -14.12
C CYS A 197 -27.77 -15.91 -13.67
N THR A 198 -28.64 -16.31 -14.60
CA THR A 198 -30.04 -16.65 -14.32
C THR A 198 -30.11 -17.82 -13.33
N PHE A 199 -29.41 -18.92 -13.63
CA PHE A 199 -29.39 -20.10 -12.76
C PHE A 199 -28.82 -19.81 -11.38
N LYS A 200 -27.73 -19.05 -11.28
CA LYS A 200 -27.13 -18.65 -10.00
C LYS A 200 -28.07 -17.76 -9.18
N ASN A 201 -28.76 -16.82 -9.83
CA ASN A 201 -29.71 -15.93 -9.17
C ASN A 201 -30.98 -16.66 -8.69
N GLU A 202 -31.39 -17.73 -9.37
CA GLU A 202 -32.50 -18.61 -8.94
C GLU A 202 -32.09 -19.59 -7.83
N ALA A 203 -30.85 -20.08 -7.85
CA ALA A 203 -30.36 -21.10 -6.92
C ALA A 203 -29.89 -20.53 -5.57
N TYR A 204 -29.33 -19.32 -5.56
CA TYR A 204 -28.81 -18.69 -4.35
C TYR A 204 -29.75 -17.62 -3.79
N VAL A 205 -29.62 -17.33 -2.49
CA VAL A 205 -30.18 -16.11 -1.90
C VAL A 205 -29.39 -14.91 -2.41
N PHE A 206 -29.78 -14.40 -3.58
CA PHE A 206 -29.08 -13.35 -4.29
C PHE A 206 -29.75 -11.97 -4.10
N GLY A 207 -28.94 -10.93 -3.91
CA GLY A 207 -29.42 -9.58 -3.61
C GLY A 207 -28.36 -8.72 -2.92
N SER A 208 -28.79 -7.59 -2.37
CA SER A 208 -27.92 -6.65 -1.65
C SER A 208 -27.20 -7.30 -0.47
N GLY A 209 -27.87 -8.17 0.28
CA GLY A 209 -27.29 -8.89 1.42
C GLY A 209 -26.44 -10.11 1.07
N ALA A 210 -26.32 -10.48 -0.21
CA ALA A 210 -25.56 -11.67 -0.62
C ALA A 210 -24.08 -11.54 -0.24
N SER A 211 -23.45 -12.67 0.11
CA SER A 211 -22.04 -12.69 0.46
C SER A 211 -21.15 -12.32 -0.73
N GLU A 212 -19.95 -11.83 -0.45
CA GLU A 212 -18.93 -11.53 -1.47
C GLU A 212 -18.62 -12.78 -2.31
N ALA A 213 -18.53 -13.96 -1.68
CA ALA A 213 -18.34 -15.23 -2.39
C ALA A 213 -19.48 -15.53 -3.37
N THR A 214 -20.73 -15.29 -2.97
CA THR A 214 -21.89 -15.47 -3.85
C THR A 214 -21.84 -14.48 -5.02
N LYS A 215 -21.56 -13.20 -4.75
CA LYS A 215 -21.43 -12.16 -5.78
C LYS A 215 -20.29 -12.46 -6.75
N SER A 216 -19.17 -12.98 -6.25
CA SER A 216 -18.01 -13.40 -7.03
C SER A 216 -18.37 -14.47 -8.07
N THR A 217 -19.35 -15.35 -7.81
CA THR A 217 -19.80 -16.32 -8.83
C THR A 217 -20.44 -15.68 -10.07
N ILE A 218 -21.13 -14.54 -9.92
CA ILE A 218 -21.64 -13.78 -11.07
C ILE A 218 -20.48 -13.10 -11.79
N VAL A 219 -19.55 -12.51 -11.03
CA VAL A 219 -18.38 -11.84 -11.59
C VAL A 219 -17.52 -12.81 -12.42
N ASP A 220 -17.29 -14.00 -11.89
CA ASP A 220 -16.54 -15.07 -12.53
C ASP A 220 -17.11 -15.43 -13.91
N ALA A 221 -18.44 -15.50 -14.06
CA ALA A 221 -19.08 -15.82 -15.34
C ALA A 221 -18.65 -14.85 -16.45
N PHE A 222 -18.58 -13.55 -16.15
CA PHE A 222 -18.11 -12.55 -17.08
C PHE A 222 -16.60 -12.63 -17.34
N MET A 223 -15.80 -12.78 -16.28
CA MET A 223 -14.34 -12.85 -16.40
C MET A 223 -13.89 -14.06 -17.23
N VAL A 224 -14.49 -15.22 -16.99
CA VAL A 224 -14.25 -16.47 -17.73
C VAL A 224 -14.77 -16.37 -19.16
N GLY A 225 -15.95 -15.81 -19.36
CA GLY A 225 -16.52 -15.58 -20.69
C GLY A 225 -15.61 -14.70 -21.55
N ALA A 226 -15.12 -13.59 -21.01
CA ALA A 226 -14.21 -12.70 -21.73
C ALA A 226 -12.86 -13.40 -22.02
N MET A 227 -12.33 -14.15 -21.06
CA MET A 227 -11.06 -14.86 -21.21
C MET A 227 -11.07 -15.87 -22.36
N GLN A 228 -12.23 -16.37 -22.81
CA GLN A 228 -12.31 -17.27 -23.97
C GLN A 228 -11.70 -16.67 -25.25
N PHE A 229 -11.77 -15.36 -25.41
CA PHE A 229 -11.29 -14.63 -26.59
C PHE A 229 -9.83 -14.18 -26.47
N TYR A 230 -9.24 -14.28 -25.27
CA TYR A 230 -7.90 -13.76 -24.97
C TYR A 230 -6.97 -14.81 -24.35
N LYS A 231 -7.40 -16.07 -24.31
CA LYS A 231 -6.67 -17.19 -23.69
C LYS A 231 -5.36 -17.57 -24.39
N SER A 232 -5.04 -17.04 -25.57
CA SER A 232 -3.72 -17.22 -26.18
C SER A 232 -2.66 -16.30 -25.57
N GLU A 233 -3.05 -15.11 -25.10
CA GLU A 233 -2.15 -14.06 -24.65
C GLU A 233 -2.21 -13.84 -23.13
N MET A 234 -3.35 -14.16 -22.51
CA MET A 234 -3.63 -13.88 -21.10
C MET A 234 -4.19 -15.09 -20.38
N VAL A 235 -4.08 -15.09 -19.05
CA VAL A 235 -4.67 -16.09 -18.16
C VAL A 235 -5.38 -15.38 -17.00
N LEU A 236 -6.49 -15.96 -16.55
CA LEU A 236 -7.23 -15.50 -15.39
C LEU A 236 -6.80 -16.32 -14.17
N ALA A 237 -6.45 -15.65 -13.07
CA ALA A 237 -6.10 -16.28 -11.81
C ALA A 237 -7.04 -15.76 -10.71
N GLN A 238 -7.63 -16.67 -9.94
CA GLN A 238 -8.44 -16.32 -8.76
C GLN A 238 -7.56 -16.25 -7.52
N GLN A 239 -7.90 -15.36 -6.57
CA GLN A 239 -7.18 -15.19 -5.29
C GLN A 239 -5.66 -15.08 -5.49
N HIS A 240 -5.25 -14.35 -6.54
CA HIS A 240 -3.84 -14.27 -6.93
C HIS A 240 -3.07 -13.42 -5.92
N GLN A 241 -1.98 -13.96 -5.38
CA GLN A 241 -1.17 -13.23 -4.41
C GLN A 241 -0.36 -12.14 -5.10
N MET A 242 -0.58 -10.89 -4.68
CA MET A 242 0.21 -9.75 -5.09
C MET A 242 0.94 -9.14 -3.90
N SER A 243 2.11 -8.57 -4.17
CA SER A 243 2.90 -7.85 -3.19
C SER A 243 3.78 -6.82 -3.90
N GLY A 244 3.88 -5.63 -3.35
CA GLY A 244 4.82 -4.61 -3.77
C GLY A 244 5.03 -3.59 -2.66
N GLN A 245 5.80 -2.55 -2.94
CA GLN A 245 6.16 -1.53 -1.94
C GLN A 245 4.95 -0.94 -1.20
N ARG A 246 3.82 -0.76 -1.90
CA ARG A 246 2.59 -0.18 -1.35
C ARG A 246 1.59 -1.19 -0.79
N GLY A 247 1.94 -2.46 -0.67
CA GLY A 247 1.09 -3.41 0.03
C GLY A 247 1.11 -4.81 -0.52
N HIS A 248 0.37 -5.68 0.16
CA HIS A 248 0.29 -7.09 -0.18
C HIS A 248 -1.08 -7.68 0.15
N GLY A 249 -1.40 -8.78 -0.51
CA GLY A 249 -2.64 -9.52 -0.29
C GLY A 249 -3.06 -10.29 -1.53
N PRO A 250 -4.03 -11.22 -1.38
CA PRO A 250 -4.69 -11.81 -2.52
C PRO A 250 -5.55 -10.75 -3.22
N VAL A 251 -5.73 -10.92 -4.53
CA VAL A 251 -6.73 -10.19 -5.33
C VAL A 251 -7.74 -11.17 -5.88
N ASP A 252 -9.02 -10.79 -5.95
CA ASP A 252 -10.09 -11.75 -6.27
C ASP A 252 -9.92 -12.37 -7.65
N PHE A 253 -9.66 -11.52 -8.65
CA PHE A 253 -9.26 -11.96 -9.98
C PHE A 253 -8.10 -11.12 -10.50
N ALA A 254 -7.08 -11.78 -11.03
CA ALA A 254 -5.99 -11.16 -11.77
C ALA A 254 -6.01 -11.65 -13.24
N VAL A 255 -5.93 -10.70 -14.17
CA VAL A 255 -5.60 -10.98 -15.57
C VAL A 255 -4.09 -10.87 -15.71
N ILE A 256 -3.43 -11.96 -16.09
CA ILE A 256 -1.97 -12.08 -16.11
C ILE A 256 -1.52 -12.38 -17.54
N ASP A 257 -0.37 -11.84 -17.94
CA ASP A 257 0.31 -12.23 -19.17
C ASP A 257 0.56 -13.74 -19.19
N ARG A 258 0.19 -14.42 -20.29
CA ARG A 258 0.35 -15.87 -20.40
C ARG A 258 1.78 -16.30 -20.70
N LYS A 259 2.55 -15.48 -21.41
CA LYS A 259 3.88 -15.84 -21.91
C LYS A 259 4.86 -16.03 -20.76
N PHE A 260 4.81 -15.15 -19.76
CA PHE A 260 5.73 -15.20 -18.62
C PHE A 260 5.04 -15.37 -17.27
N GLN A 261 3.70 -15.26 -17.18
CA GLN A 261 2.91 -15.42 -15.95
C GLN A 261 3.42 -14.57 -14.77
N THR A 262 4.08 -13.46 -15.07
CA THR A 262 4.74 -12.60 -14.06
C THR A 262 4.14 -11.22 -14.00
N GLN A 263 3.41 -10.81 -15.05
CA GLN A 263 2.88 -9.47 -15.18
C GLN A 263 1.37 -9.46 -15.03
N VAL A 264 0.89 -8.82 -13.97
CA VAL A 264 -0.53 -8.52 -13.77
C VAL A 264 -0.91 -7.37 -14.70
N LEU A 265 -1.85 -7.62 -15.61
CA LEU A 265 -2.38 -6.67 -16.58
C LEU A 265 -3.60 -5.95 -16.04
N GLY A 266 -4.43 -6.66 -15.26
CA GLY A 266 -5.53 -6.05 -14.54
C GLY A 266 -6.02 -6.84 -13.34
N VAL A 267 -6.80 -6.17 -12.50
CA VAL A 267 -7.24 -6.66 -11.20
C VAL A 267 -8.73 -6.37 -10.99
N THR A 268 -9.51 -7.40 -10.68
CA THR A 268 -10.91 -7.25 -10.28
C THR A 268 -11.04 -7.46 -8.77
N GLU A 269 -11.67 -6.50 -8.11
CA GLU A 269 -12.00 -6.51 -6.68
C GLU A 269 -13.53 -6.63 -6.53
N VAL A 270 -13.97 -7.67 -5.83
CA VAL A 270 -15.37 -7.92 -5.53
C VAL A 270 -15.66 -7.48 -4.10
N LYS A 271 -16.75 -6.74 -3.89
CA LYS A 271 -17.19 -6.30 -2.57
C LYS A 271 -18.62 -6.72 -2.30
N LYS A 272 -18.96 -6.82 -1.01
CA LYS A 272 -20.35 -6.97 -0.60
C LYS A 272 -21.17 -5.71 -0.92
N ASP A 273 -20.76 -4.55 -0.45
CA ASP A 273 -21.49 -3.29 -0.62
C ASP A 273 -20.61 -2.03 -0.43
N ASP A 274 -19.37 -2.18 0.03
CA ASP A 274 -18.44 -1.07 0.21
C ASP A 274 -17.59 -0.81 -1.05
N HIS A 275 -18.20 -0.17 -2.05
CA HIS A 275 -17.50 0.19 -3.29
C HIS A 275 -16.34 1.18 -3.07
N ILE A 276 -16.37 2.00 -2.02
CA ILE A 276 -15.34 3.00 -1.77
C ILE A 276 -14.07 2.35 -1.22
N GLN A 277 -14.21 1.44 -0.25
CA GLN A 277 -13.08 0.61 0.18
C GLN A 277 -12.58 -0.25 -1.00
N GLY A 278 -13.48 -0.85 -1.78
CA GLY A 278 -13.11 -1.63 -2.96
C GLY A 278 -12.30 -0.81 -3.98
N LEU A 279 -12.69 0.44 -4.22
CA LEU A 279 -11.96 1.35 -5.10
C LEU A 279 -10.58 1.70 -4.54
N ALA A 280 -10.50 2.04 -3.24
CA ALA A 280 -9.22 2.33 -2.61
C ALA A 280 -8.26 1.14 -2.69
N GLN A 281 -8.75 -0.06 -2.36
CA GLN A 281 -8.00 -1.29 -2.44
C GLN A 281 -7.52 -1.57 -3.88
N ASN A 282 -8.41 -1.44 -4.87
CA ASN A 282 -8.11 -1.68 -6.27
C ASN A 282 -7.05 -0.70 -6.82
N MET A 283 -7.14 0.59 -6.48
CA MET A 283 -6.17 1.60 -6.93
C MET A 283 -4.73 1.25 -6.51
N VAL A 284 -4.53 0.79 -5.27
CA VAL A 284 -3.21 0.40 -4.78
C VAL A 284 -2.72 -0.90 -5.44
N GLN A 285 -3.61 -1.88 -5.65
CA GLN A 285 -3.28 -3.11 -6.39
C GLN A 285 -2.84 -2.79 -7.83
N LEU A 286 -3.53 -1.86 -8.50
CA LEU A 286 -3.21 -1.41 -9.85
C LEU A 286 -1.87 -0.68 -9.93
N ASP A 287 -1.56 0.15 -8.93
CA ASP A 287 -0.28 0.83 -8.81
C ASP A 287 0.87 -0.18 -8.64
N VAL A 288 0.72 -1.17 -7.74
CA VAL A 288 1.67 -2.28 -7.60
C VAL A 288 1.88 -3.01 -8.94
N ALA A 289 0.80 -3.28 -9.67
CA ALA A 289 0.89 -3.90 -10.99
C ALA A 289 1.70 -3.06 -11.98
N VAL A 290 1.52 -1.73 -11.98
CA VAL A 290 2.28 -0.83 -12.87
C VAL A 290 3.75 -0.74 -12.47
N HIS A 291 4.07 -0.64 -11.18
CA HIS A 291 5.45 -0.65 -10.71
C HIS A 291 6.18 -1.94 -11.08
N HIS A 292 5.53 -3.10 -11.02
CA HIS A 292 6.10 -4.35 -11.51
C HIS A 292 6.43 -4.30 -13.00
N LYS A 293 5.57 -3.69 -13.82
CA LYS A 293 5.83 -3.49 -15.26
C LYS A 293 7.06 -2.60 -15.48
N LYS A 294 7.15 -1.49 -14.75
CA LYS A 294 8.28 -0.55 -14.81
C LYS A 294 9.60 -1.24 -14.43
N ARG A 295 9.62 -2.00 -13.33
CA ARG A 295 10.80 -2.73 -12.87
C ARG A 295 11.26 -3.77 -13.90
N LYS A 296 10.35 -4.60 -14.39
CA LYS A 296 10.68 -5.64 -15.37
C LYS A 296 11.21 -5.05 -16.69
N ARG A 297 10.71 -3.88 -17.12
CA ARG A 297 11.29 -3.20 -18.31
C ARG A 297 12.72 -2.73 -18.05
N ALA A 298 13.00 -2.19 -16.86
CA ALA A 298 14.34 -1.74 -16.50
C ALA A 298 15.35 -2.90 -16.47
N GLU A 299 14.92 -4.10 -16.07
CA GLU A 299 15.74 -5.32 -16.09
C GLU A 299 16.03 -5.84 -17.51
N GLU A 300 15.10 -5.65 -18.45
CA GLU A 300 15.22 -6.11 -19.84
C GLU A 300 15.99 -5.14 -20.76
N THR A 301 16.27 -3.92 -20.31
CA THR A 301 16.93 -2.88 -21.11
C THR A 301 18.29 -2.50 -20.51
N ASP A 302 19.38 -2.79 -21.25
CA ASP A 302 20.76 -2.44 -20.92
C ASP A 302 21.09 -0.93 -21.11
N GLU A 303 20.06 -0.10 -21.31
CA GLU A 303 20.21 1.33 -21.60
C GLU A 303 20.31 2.17 -20.33
N ASP A 304 21.20 3.17 -20.38
CA ASP A 304 21.36 4.20 -19.36
C ASP A 304 20.01 4.90 -19.11
N ILE A 305 19.73 5.13 -17.83
CA ILE A 305 18.42 5.59 -17.34
C ILE A 305 18.06 6.98 -17.91
N ASP A 306 19.06 7.82 -18.16
CA ASP A 306 18.91 9.22 -18.60
C ASP A 306 18.57 9.41 -20.08
N GLU A 307 18.70 8.37 -20.93
CA GLU A 307 18.34 8.44 -22.36
C GLU A 307 16.97 7.80 -22.67
N ARG A 308 16.22 7.35 -21.65
CA ARG A 308 14.94 6.68 -21.85
C ARG A 308 13.85 7.69 -22.19
N ALA A 309 13.26 7.56 -23.38
CA ALA A 309 12.03 8.24 -23.71
C ALA A 309 10.97 8.00 -22.61
N PRO A 310 10.18 9.01 -22.23
CA PRO A 310 9.09 8.84 -21.27
C PRO A 310 8.14 7.76 -21.78
N VAL A 311 7.91 6.75 -20.94
CA VAL A 311 6.98 5.66 -21.24
C VAL A 311 5.96 5.62 -20.12
N SER A 312 4.71 5.82 -20.51
CA SER A 312 3.58 5.55 -19.66
C SER A 312 3.33 4.04 -19.61
N PHE A 313 3.01 3.56 -18.41
CA PHE A 313 2.58 2.19 -18.18
C PHE A 313 1.16 2.21 -17.65
N LYS A 314 0.33 1.30 -18.13
CA LYS A 314 -1.07 1.21 -17.71
C LYS A 314 -1.40 -0.11 -17.04
N SER A 315 -2.30 -0.08 -16.08
CA SER A 315 -3.03 -1.24 -15.58
C SER A 315 -4.51 -0.90 -15.45
N PHE A 316 -5.34 -1.94 -15.44
CA PHE A 316 -6.79 -1.78 -15.54
C PHE A 316 -7.48 -2.57 -14.45
N GLY A 317 -8.51 -2.02 -13.84
CA GLY A 317 -9.22 -2.68 -12.76
C GLY A 317 -10.72 -2.65 -12.91
N ILE A 318 -11.37 -3.50 -12.13
CA ILE A 318 -12.82 -3.55 -11.97
C ILE A 318 -13.11 -3.59 -10.47
N VAL A 319 -14.05 -2.77 -10.02
CA VAL A 319 -14.59 -2.81 -8.66
C VAL A 319 -16.09 -3.06 -8.77
N THR A 320 -16.58 -4.10 -8.12
CA THR A 320 -17.97 -4.50 -8.29
C THR A 320 -18.53 -5.21 -7.07
N ASP A 321 -19.85 -5.08 -6.89
CA ASP A 321 -20.63 -5.89 -5.97
C ASP A 321 -21.62 -6.82 -6.70
N SER A 322 -21.28 -7.17 -7.95
CA SER A 322 -22.09 -7.85 -8.99
C SER A 322 -23.25 -7.04 -9.57
N PHE A 323 -23.70 -5.96 -8.93
CA PHE A 323 -24.76 -5.10 -9.46
C PHE A 323 -24.17 -3.84 -10.10
N LYS A 324 -23.35 -3.10 -9.36
CA LYS A 324 -22.62 -1.93 -9.84
C LYS A 324 -21.22 -2.36 -10.29
N TRP A 325 -20.76 -1.80 -11.40
CA TRP A 325 -19.46 -2.14 -11.98
C TRP A 325 -18.72 -0.87 -12.37
N VAL A 326 -17.62 -0.60 -11.68
CA VAL A 326 -16.74 0.54 -11.93
C VAL A 326 -15.45 0.01 -12.52
N ILE A 327 -15.10 0.49 -13.72
CA ILE A 327 -13.85 0.21 -14.39
C ILE A 327 -12.85 1.30 -14.04
N VAL A 328 -11.63 0.92 -13.72
CA VAL A 328 -10.55 1.81 -13.31
C VAL A 328 -9.39 1.69 -14.30
N GLU A 329 -8.86 2.82 -14.77
CA GLU A 329 -7.57 2.88 -15.44
C GLU A 329 -6.57 3.52 -14.48
N CYS A 330 -5.42 2.87 -14.31
CA CYS A 330 -4.25 3.41 -13.62
C CYS A 330 -3.15 3.66 -14.65
N THR A 331 -2.59 4.87 -14.67
CA THR A 331 -1.47 5.23 -15.54
C THR A 331 -0.32 5.74 -14.69
N SER A 332 0.88 5.15 -14.85
CA SER A 332 2.12 5.72 -14.32
C SER A 332 2.91 6.35 -15.45
N GLU A 333 3.19 7.65 -15.31
CA GLU A 333 4.02 8.43 -16.23
C GLU A 333 4.97 9.29 -15.41
N ASN A 334 6.28 9.18 -15.67
CA ASN A 334 7.33 9.92 -14.96
C ASN A 334 7.23 9.86 -13.42
N ASP A 335 6.93 8.67 -12.88
CA ASP A 335 6.72 8.40 -11.44
C ASP A 335 5.45 9.01 -10.83
N THR A 336 4.66 9.74 -11.61
CA THR A 336 3.31 10.17 -11.22
C THR A 336 2.31 9.08 -11.59
N VAL A 337 1.47 8.70 -10.63
CA VAL A 337 0.38 7.72 -10.81
C VAL A 337 -0.95 8.46 -10.84
N THR A 338 -1.74 8.22 -11.87
CA THR A 338 -3.06 8.84 -12.06
C THR A 338 -4.14 7.79 -12.30
N PHE A 339 -5.36 8.12 -11.89
CA PHE A 339 -6.50 7.21 -11.98
C PHE A 339 -7.66 7.85 -12.72
N ARG A 340 -8.38 7.02 -13.47
CA ARG A 340 -9.63 7.39 -14.15
C ARG A 340 -10.67 6.31 -13.96
N THR A 341 -11.95 6.68 -13.86
CA THR A 341 -13.02 5.72 -13.59
C THR A 341 -14.17 5.81 -14.59
N LYS A 342 -14.81 4.67 -14.86
CA LYS A 342 -16.02 4.56 -15.67
C LYS A 342 -17.00 3.61 -15.01
N GLU A 343 -18.17 4.11 -14.63
CA GLU A 343 -19.30 3.25 -14.34
C GLU A 343 -19.78 2.61 -15.66
N ALA A 344 -19.65 1.29 -15.77
CA ALA A 344 -19.96 0.55 -16.99
C ALA A 344 -21.48 0.43 -17.20
N LEU A 345 -22.24 0.40 -16.12
CA LEU A 345 -23.70 0.36 -16.08
C LEU A 345 -24.19 0.86 -14.73
N GLY A 346 -25.41 1.41 -14.69
CA GLY A 346 -26.06 1.81 -13.45
C GLY A 346 -26.20 0.66 -12.46
N LEU A 347 -27.00 -0.35 -12.82
CA LEU A 347 -27.12 -1.62 -12.09
C LEU A 347 -27.36 -2.77 -13.07
N LEU A 348 -26.72 -3.91 -12.84
CA LEU A 348 -27.01 -5.15 -13.57
C LEU A 348 -28.40 -5.64 -13.14
N PRO A 349 -29.37 -5.75 -14.06
CA PRO A 349 -30.76 -6.04 -13.73
C PRO A 349 -30.97 -7.55 -13.50
N LEU A 350 -30.26 -8.12 -12.52
CA LEU A 350 -30.33 -9.53 -12.15
C LEU A 350 -31.74 -9.97 -11.72
N LYS A 351 -32.62 -9.03 -11.34
CA LYS A 351 -33.99 -9.29 -10.88
C LYS A 351 -35.08 -8.89 -11.85
N ASP A 352 -34.76 -8.23 -12.97
CA ASP A 352 -35.77 -7.59 -13.83
C ASP A 352 -36.16 -8.48 -15.03
N GLY A 353 -36.07 -9.80 -14.84
CA GLY A 353 -36.37 -10.82 -15.84
C GLY A 353 -35.26 -11.01 -16.88
N VAL A 354 -35.33 -12.15 -17.59
CA VAL A 354 -34.26 -12.63 -18.49
C VAL A 354 -33.95 -11.63 -19.61
N LYS A 355 -34.96 -10.92 -20.14
CA LYS A 355 -34.76 -9.96 -21.23
C LYS A 355 -33.95 -8.74 -20.78
N ALA A 356 -34.27 -8.16 -19.63
CA ALA A 356 -33.52 -7.03 -19.08
C ALA A 356 -32.11 -7.46 -18.67
N LEU A 357 -32.01 -8.61 -17.99
CA LEU A 357 -30.72 -9.21 -17.62
C LEU A 357 -29.83 -9.40 -18.85
N ARG A 358 -30.38 -9.95 -19.94
CA ARG A 358 -29.63 -10.15 -21.19
C ARG A 358 -29.05 -8.86 -21.75
N GLU A 359 -29.82 -7.78 -21.81
CA GLU A 359 -29.32 -6.49 -22.31
C GLU A 359 -28.27 -5.88 -21.37
N GLY A 360 -28.46 -6.00 -20.05
CA GLY A 360 -27.45 -5.60 -19.07
C GLY A 360 -26.14 -6.40 -19.21
N CYS A 361 -26.24 -7.72 -19.32
CA CYS A 361 -25.11 -8.61 -19.56
C CYS A 361 -24.40 -8.26 -20.87
N LYS A 362 -25.13 -7.96 -21.94
CA LYS A 362 -24.55 -7.59 -23.24
C LYS A 362 -23.69 -6.33 -23.14
N VAL A 363 -24.19 -5.28 -22.48
CA VAL A 363 -23.45 -4.02 -22.30
C VAL A 363 -22.21 -4.25 -21.45
N LEU A 364 -22.38 -4.89 -20.28
CA LEU A 364 -21.27 -5.17 -19.36
C LEU A 364 -20.21 -6.07 -20.01
N PHE A 365 -20.63 -7.12 -20.70
CA PHE A 365 -19.72 -8.03 -21.40
C PHE A 365 -18.93 -7.30 -22.49
N GLY A 366 -19.58 -6.42 -23.26
CA GLY A 366 -18.91 -5.55 -24.23
C GLY A 366 -17.84 -4.66 -23.59
N TYR A 367 -18.11 -4.10 -22.41
CA TYR A 367 -17.11 -3.33 -21.66
C TYR A 367 -15.91 -4.18 -21.20
N ILE A 368 -16.16 -5.38 -20.70
CA ILE A 368 -15.10 -6.29 -20.24
C ILE A 368 -14.23 -6.74 -21.41
N LEU A 369 -14.84 -7.06 -22.57
CA LEU A 369 -14.08 -7.36 -23.79
C LEU A 369 -13.22 -6.17 -24.24
N ALA A 370 -13.76 -4.95 -24.23
CA ALA A 370 -13.00 -3.75 -24.55
C ALA A 370 -11.82 -3.54 -23.58
N LEU A 371 -12.03 -3.82 -22.29
CA LEU A 371 -10.99 -3.71 -21.27
C LEU A 371 -9.88 -4.77 -21.47
N TYR A 372 -10.24 -6.01 -21.79
CA TYR A 372 -9.28 -7.09 -22.07
C TYR A 372 -8.47 -6.80 -23.33
N GLU A 373 -9.08 -6.18 -24.34
CA GLU A 373 -8.37 -5.69 -25.52
C GLU A 373 -7.30 -4.65 -25.15
N LEU A 374 -7.63 -3.68 -24.27
CA LEU A 374 -6.67 -2.70 -23.77
C LEU A 374 -5.53 -3.37 -22.99
N MET A 375 -5.84 -4.34 -22.11
CA MET A 375 -4.83 -5.12 -21.38
C MET A 375 -3.89 -5.87 -22.33
N LYS A 376 -4.42 -6.50 -23.38
CA LYS A 376 -3.64 -7.19 -24.42
C LYS A 376 -2.74 -6.22 -25.18
N ASN A 377 -3.27 -5.08 -25.62
CA ASN A 377 -2.51 -4.10 -26.39
C ASN A 377 -1.38 -3.46 -25.58
N GLU A 378 -1.62 -3.19 -24.30
CA GLU A 378 -0.58 -2.74 -23.36
C GLU A 378 0.55 -3.78 -23.23
N ASN A 379 0.22 -5.08 -23.24
CA ASN A 379 1.21 -6.15 -23.21
C ASN A 379 1.99 -6.30 -24.54
N MET A 380 1.32 -6.13 -25.69
CA MET A 380 1.92 -6.27 -27.02
C MET A 380 2.83 -5.10 -27.40
N ASN A 381 2.45 -3.87 -27.06
CA ASN A 381 3.28 -2.67 -27.26
C ASN A 381 4.65 -2.77 -26.57
N ARG A 382 4.76 -3.60 -25.53
CA ARG A 382 6.04 -3.96 -24.91
C ARG A 382 6.84 -4.93 -25.78
N SER A 383 6.20 -6.02 -26.24
CA SER A 383 6.88 -7.09 -26.99
C SER A 383 7.43 -6.62 -28.34
N SER A 384 6.72 -5.72 -29.04
CA SER A 384 7.19 -5.15 -30.31
C SER A 384 8.42 -4.26 -30.13
N ARG A 385 8.51 -3.50 -29.02
CA ARG A 385 9.69 -2.71 -28.64
C ARG A 385 10.90 -3.57 -28.25
N THR A 386 10.67 -4.79 -27.77
CA THR A 386 11.77 -5.73 -27.46
C THR A 386 12.31 -6.42 -28.72
N MET A 387 11.45 -6.71 -29.71
CA MET A 387 11.85 -7.42 -30.94
C MET A 387 12.51 -6.53 -32.01
N SER A 388 12.31 -5.20 -31.99
CA SER A 388 12.95 -4.29 -32.95
C SER A 388 14.44 -4.05 -32.70
N ARG A 389 15.07 -4.72 -31.72
CA ARG A 389 16.49 -4.60 -31.39
C ARG A 389 17.21 -5.91 -31.64
N SER A 390 17.74 -6.08 -32.86
CA SER A 390 18.70 -7.14 -33.20
C SER A 390 20.04 -6.90 -32.49
N PRO A 391 20.81 -7.93 -32.09
CA PRO A 391 22.13 -7.73 -31.52
C PRO A 391 23.09 -7.21 -32.59
N SER A 392 23.62 -6.00 -32.42
CA SER A 392 24.67 -5.47 -33.29
C SER A 392 25.94 -6.32 -33.13
N ILE A 393 26.25 -7.14 -34.15
CA ILE A 393 27.50 -7.87 -34.26
C ILE A 393 28.64 -6.85 -34.33
N LYS A 394 29.42 -6.73 -33.24
CA LYS A 394 30.65 -5.92 -33.23
C LYS A 394 31.69 -6.59 -34.12
N ARG A 395 31.93 -6.02 -35.30
CA ARG A 395 33.10 -6.35 -36.14
C ARG A 395 34.37 -5.94 -35.38
N PHE A 396 35.19 -6.90 -35.01
CA PHE A 396 36.57 -6.67 -34.59
C PHE A 396 37.38 -6.21 -35.80
N ALA A 397 37.78 -4.94 -35.84
CA ALA A 397 38.80 -4.45 -36.75
C ALA A 397 40.17 -4.78 -36.14
N GLY A 398 40.87 -5.76 -36.74
CA GLY A 398 42.28 -6.01 -36.47
C GLY A 398 43.13 -4.89 -37.03
N SER A 399 43.97 -4.29 -36.18
CA SER A 399 44.95 -3.28 -36.59
C SER A 399 46.02 -3.92 -37.47
N SER A 400 46.15 -3.43 -38.70
CA SER A 400 47.31 -3.67 -39.55
C SER A 400 48.37 -2.63 -39.22
N THR A 401 49.47 -3.07 -38.63
CA THR A 401 50.69 -2.27 -38.47
C THR A 401 51.49 -2.40 -39.76
N ARG A 402 51.77 -1.29 -40.46
CA ARG A 402 52.77 -1.25 -41.54
C ARG A 402 54.11 -0.73 -40.99
N ILE A 403 55.18 -1.33 -41.49
CA ILE A 403 56.54 -0.77 -41.55
C ILE A 403 56.53 0.40 -42.55
#